data_AF-A0A3P6UUA9-F1
#
_entry.id   AF-A0A3P6UUA9-F1
#
_cell.length_a   1.000
_cell.length_b   1.000
_cell.length_c   1.000
_cell.angle_alpha   90.00
_cell.angle_beta   90.00
_cell.angle_gamma   90.00
#
_symmetry.space_group_name_H-M   'P 1'
#
loop_
_entity.id
_entity.type
_entity.pdbx_description
1 polymer ?
#
loop_
_entity_poly.entity_id
_entity_poly.type
_entity_poly.pdbx_seq_one_letter_code
_entity_poly.pdbx_strand_id
1 'polypeptide(L)'
;MTKYAKGVMDYVEKRAQKYALSDFRSAYDSLQTKRTGLFVNERMLNFPTQIISPSFKSLRSDYDKLKKPFQNLIYVHKLRVADSKPAVTAESNGGIPAKKRRKMGKAEKKRLTQKALSTAEIIYDNVEDEILMQLNEGEACHFDIPVHTEIDGSSKFHTLVKDGKSFKPFRRIVIMDNQRFKAFLDHVSTSF
;
A
#
# COMPACT_ATOMS: atom_id res chain seq x y z
N MET A 1 4.93 20.25 15.28
CA MET A 1 4.62 18.84 14.99
C MET A 1 5.19 17.98 16.13
N THR A 2 4.46 16.96 16.62
CA THR A 2 4.96 16.10 17.72
C THR A 2 6.13 15.22 17.23
N LYS A 3 6.96 14.71 18.15
CA LYS A 3 8.09 13.80 17.82
C LYS A 3 7.61 12.58 17.01
N TYR A 4 6.49 11.99 17.40
CA TYR A 4 5.90 10.84 16.70
C TYR A 4 5.43 11.20 15.29
N ALA A 5 4.71 12.32 15.14
CA ALA A 5 4.26 12.77 13.83
C ALA A 5 5.44 13.07 12.89
N LYS A 6 6.51 13.69 13.39
CA LYS A 6 7.75 13.87 12.63
C LYS A 6 8.36 12.54 12.20
N GLY A 7 8.47 11.57 13.13
CA GLY A 7 9.02 10.25 12.82
C GLY A 7 8.24 9.49 11.73
N VAL A 8 6.91 9.59 11.72
CA VAL A 8 6.07 9.00 10.67
C VAL A 8 6.32 9.68 9.32
N MET A 9 6.36 11.00 9.29
CA MET A 9 6.65 11.76 8.06
C MET A 9 8.05 11.42 7.53
N ASP A 10 9.08 11.46 8.37
CA ASP A 10 10.46 11.10 8.01
C ASP A 10 10.53 9.65 7.45
N TYR A 11 9.77 8.72 8.02
CA TYR A 11 9.66 7.36 7.51
C TYR A 11 9.04 7.32 6.11
N VAL A 12 7.89 7.98 5.91
CA VAL A 12 7.19 8.03 4.62
C VAL A 12 8.11 8.65 3.55
N GLU A 13 8.78 9.76 3.87
CA GLU A 13 9.69 10.44 2.95
C GLU A 13 10.84 9.54 2.50
N LYS A 14 11.56 8.93 3.46
CA LYS A 14 12.68 8.03 3.17
C LYS A 14 12.26 6.87 2.27
N ARG A 15 11.08 6.31 2.51
CA ARG A 15 10.53 5.23 1.68
C ARG A 15 10.10 5.74 0.31
N ALA A 16 9.47 6.92 0.22
CA ALA A 16 9.02 7.51 -1.05
C ALA A 16 10.19 7.87 -1.98
N GLN A 17 11.28 8.41 -1.42
CA GLN A 17 12.52 8.65 -2.17
C GLN A 17 13.00 7.38 -2.89
N LYS A 18 12.96 6.24 -2.20
CA LYS A 18 13.38 4.94 -2.75
C LYS A 18 12.35 4.33 -3.72
N TYR A 19 11.07 4.32 -3.37
CA TYR A 19 10.07 3.47 -4.04
C TYR A 19 8.93 4.22 -4.77
N ALA A 20 8.62 5.47 -4.43
CA ALA A 20 7.51 6.23 -5.04
C ALA A 20 7.86 7.08 -6.29
N LEU A 21 6.95 7.16 -7.27
CA LEU A 21 7.09 8.08 -8.41
C LEU A 21 6.94 9.55 -8.00
N SER A 22 7.13 10.46 -8.97
CA SER A 22 7.04 11.92 -8.77
C SER A 22 5.71 12.33 -8.16
N ASP A 23 4.60 11.76 -8.64
CA ASP A 23 3.26 12.25 -8.32
C ASP A 23 2.93 12.02 -6.84
N PHE A 24 3.35 10.87 -6.30
CA PHE A 24 3.26 10.61 -4.86
C PHE A 24 4.09 11.59 -4.05
N ARG A 25 5.28 11.99 -4.52
CA ARG A 25 6.12 12.97 -3.81
C ARG A 25 5.47 14.34 -3.79
N SER A 26 4.87 14.76 -4.91
CA SER A 26 4.07 15.98 -4.95
C SER A 26 2.90 15.94 -3.99
N ALA A 27 2.21 14.80 -3.88
CA ALA A 27 1.16 14.60 -2.88
C ALA A 27 1.72 14.68 -1.45
N TYR A 28 2.87 14.07 -1.18
CA TYR A 28 3.56 14.12 0.11
C TYR A 28 3.97 15.55 0.51
N ASP A 29 4.53 16.33 -0.42
CA ASP A 29 4.93 17.72 -0.16
C ASP A 29 3.71 18.57 0.22
N SER A 30 2.56 18.31 -0.41
CA SER A 30 1.29 18.99 -0.06
C SER A 30 0.79 18.70 1.37
N LEU A 31 1.27 17.63 2.02
CA LEU A 31 0.87 17.29 3.38
C LEU A 31 1.40 18.29 4.42
N GLN A 32 2.50 18.98 4.13
CA GLN A 32 3.15 19.89 5.08
C GLN A 32 2.31 21.13 5.39
N THR A 33 1.45 21.54 4.45
CA THR A 33 0.58 22.71 4.57
C THR A 33 -0.87 22.34 4.94
N LYS A 34 -1.20 21.05 4.96
CA LYS A 34 -2.56 20.54 5.17
C LYS A 34 -2.69 19.83 6.51
N ARG A 35 -3.89 19.91 7.10
CA ARG A 35 -4.20 19.16 8.32
C ARG A 35 -4.32 17.67 7.97
N THR A 36 -3.26 16.92 8.23
CA THR A 36 -3.14 15.51 7.83
C THR A 36 -3.38 14.59 9.02
N GLY A 37 -4.22 13.57 8.82
CA GLY A 37 -4.47 12.51 9.79
C GLY A 37 -3.60 11.28 9.51
N LEU A 38 -3.24 10.54 10.55
CA LEU A 38 -2.70 9.20 10.40
C LEU A 38 -3.82 8.20 10.72
N PHE A 39 -4.20 7.40 9.72
CA PHE A 39 -5.14 6.31 9.92
C PHE A 39 -4.36 5.03 10.27
N VAL A 40 -4.78 4.36 11.33
CA VAL A 40 -4.21 3.08 11.78
C VAL A 40 -5.37 2.11 11.91
N ASN A 41 -5.33 1.06 11.10
CA ASN A 41 -6.25 -0.06 11.18
C ASN A 41 -5.44 -1.36 11.11
N GLU A 42 -5.49 -2.12 12.19
CA GLU A 42 -4.78 -3.37 12.40
C GLU A 42 -5.61 -4.25 13.33
N ARG A 43 -5.62 -5.55 13.07
CA ARG A 43 -6.33 -6.53 13.89
C ARG A 43 -5.55 -7.83 13.96
N MET A 44 -5.81 -8.62 15.00
CA MET A 44 -5.26 -9.96 15.08
C MET A 44 -5.87 -10.84 13.98
N LEU A 45 -5.09 -11.74 13.40
CA LEU A 45 -5.47 -12.54 12.23
C LEU A 45 -6.72 -13.41 12.43
N ASN A 46 -7.03 -13.75 13.69
CA ASN A 46 -8.17 -14.58 14.06
C ASN A 46 -9.43 -13.78 14.41
N PHE A 47 -9.42 -12.45 14.26
CA PHE A 47 -10.62 -11.67 14.52
C PHE A 47 -11.67 -11.89 13.42
N PRO A 48 -12.94 -12.11 13.80
CA PRO A 48 -14.03 -12.31 12.85
C PRO A 48 -14.22 -11.08 11.96
N THR A 49 -14.54 -11.28 10.67
CA THR A 49 -14.80 -10.16 9.75
C THR A 49 -16.04 -9.36 10.12
N GLN A 50 -16.97 -9.98 10.86
CA GLN A 50 -18.21 -9.35 11.35
C GLN A 50 -17.95 -8.13 12.26
N ILE A 51 -16.74 -7.98 12.83
CA ILE A 51 -16.39 -6.79 13.62
C ILE A 51 -16.00 -5.59 12.76
N ILE A 52 -15.72 -5.77 11.47
CA ILE A 52 -15.25 -4.71 10.58
C ILE A 52 -16.33 -3.61 10.49
N SER A 53 -17.52 -3.95 10.01
CA SER A 53 -18.62 -2.99 9.83
C SER A 53 -18.97 -2.18 11.08
N PRO A 54 -19.22 -2.78 12.27
CA PRO A 54 -19.50 -1.99 13.47
C PRO A 54 -18.32 -1.12 13.91
N SER A 55 -17.07 -1.58 13.73
CA SER A 55 -15.89 -0.77 14.06
C SER A 55 -15.77 0.45 13.16
N PHE A 56 -16.00 0.27 11.86
CA PHE A 56 -15.98 1.36 10.88
C PHE A 56 -17.16 2.32 11.04
N LYS A 57 -18.35 1.84 11.42
CA LYS A 57 -19.48 2.70 11.79
C LYS A 57 -19.16 3.59 12.99
N SER A 58 -18.55 3.01 14.03
CA SER A 58 -18.13 3.79 15.21
C SER A 58 -17.09 4.84 14.81
N LEU A 59 -16.06 4.44 14.05
CA LEU A 59 -15.03 5.35 13.56
C LEU A 59 -15.62 6.47 12.70
N ARG A 60 -16.56 6.16 11.80
CA ARG A 60 -17.25 7.13 10.93
C ARG A 60 -17.99 8.18 11.75
N SER A 61 -18.74 7.75 12.78
CA SER A 61 -19.45 8.63 13.71
C SER A 61 -18.50 9.56 14.44
N ASP A 62 -17.39 9.04 14.97
CA ASP A 62 -16.42 9.85 15.70
C ASP A 62 -15.66 10.81 14.78
N TYR A 63 -15.39 10.38 13.54
CA TYR A 63 -14.77 11.20 12.52
C TYR A 63 -15.65 12.41 12.12
N ASP A 64 -16.96 12.24 12.01
CA ASP A 64 -17.89 13.33 11.71
C ASP A 64 -18.02 14.36 12.84
N LYS A 65 -17.76 13.95 14.09
CA LYS A 65 -17.78 14.84 15.26
C LYS A 65 -16.51 15.68 15.39
N LEU A 66 -15.52 15.49 14.54
CA LEU A 66 -14.30 16.30 14.56
C LEU A 66 -14.61 17.76 14.26
N LYS A 67 -14.34 18.65 15.22
CA LYS A 67 -14.50 20.12 15.07
C LYS A 67 -13.78 20.69 13.84
N LYS A 68 -12.66 20.06 13.47
CA LYS A 68 -11.88 20.38 12.27
C LYS A 68 -11.64 19.06 11.54
N PRO A 69 -12.15 18.88 10.30
CA PRO A 69 -11.87 17.68 9.53
C PRO A 69 -10.39 17.60 9.16
N PHE A 70 -9.89 16.40 8.87
CA PHE A 70 -8.61 16.28 8.18
C PHE A 70 -8.82 16.61 6.71
N GLN A 71 -7.79 17.16 6.07
CA GLN A 71 -7.81 17.43 4.63
C GLN A 71 -7.26 16.23 3.87
N ASN A 72 -6.23 15.59 4.43
CA ASN A 72 -5.61 14.39 3.90
C ASN A 72 -5.42 13.35 5.00
N LEU A 73 -5.27 12.10 4.61
CA LEU A 73 -4.89 11.02 5.50
C LEU A 73 -3.74 10.21 4.90
N ILE A 74 -2.86 9.75 5.79
CA ILE A 74 -1.85 8.74 5.49
C ILE A 74 -2.35 7.42 6.06
N TYR A 75 -2.26 6.36 5.28
CA TYR A 75 -2.50 5.00 5.73
C TYR A 75 -1.35 4.08 5.29
N VAL A 76 -0.91 3.21 6.20
CA VAL A 76 0.06 2.15 5.89
C VAL A 76 -0.60 0.82 6.19
N HIS A 77 -0.83 0.00 5.17
CA HIS A 77 -1.39 -1.33 5.34
C HIS A 77 -0.51 -2.43 4.75
N LYS A 78 -0.81 -3.65 5.16
CA LYS A 78 -0.09 -4.86 4.78
C LYS A 78 -0.82 -5.56 3.65
N LEU A 79 -0.04 -6.01 2.68
CA LEU A 79 -0.53 -6.84 1.60
C LEU A 79 0.58 -7.77 1.13
N ARG A 80 0.20 -8.81 0.40
CA ARG A 80 1.15 -9.65 -0.32
C ARG A 80 0.91 -9.55 -1.81
N VAL A 81 2.00 -9.42 -2.56
CA VAL A 81 1.98 -9.32 -4.01
C VAL A 81 2.52 -10.62 -4.58
N ALA A 82 1.80 -11.20 -5.53
CA ALA A 82 2.27 -12.36 -6.25
C ALA A 82 3.61 -12.06 -6.91
N ASP A 83 4.57 -12.97 -6.77
CA ASP A 83 5.76 -12.94 -7.58
C ASP A 83 5.35 -12.97 -9.04
N SER A 84 5.81 -11.99 -9.81
CA SER A 84 5.82 -12.11 -11.26
C SER A 84 6.69 -13.32 -11.55
N LYS A 85 6.09 -14.48 -11.89
CA LYS A 85 6.87 -15.56 -12.50
C LYS A 85 7.64 -14.91 -13.64
N PRO A 86 8.98 -15.01 -13.72
CA PRO A 86 9.61 -14.80 -15.01
C PRO A 86 8.88 -15.76 -15.95
N ALA A 87 8.30 -15.23 -17.02
CA ALA A 87 7.68 -16.06 -18.04
C ALA A 87 8.71 -17.10 -18.46
N VAL A 88 8.52 -18.33 -17.96
CA VAL A 88 9.21 -19.55 -18.31
C VAL A 88 10.75 -19.50 -18.12
N THR A 89 11.28 -20.47 -17.40
CA THR A 89 12.55 -21.10 -17.74
C THR A 89 12.49 -21.53 -19.20
N ALA A 90 12.81 -20.61 -20.12
CA ALA A 90 13.16 -20.99 -21.47
C ALA A 90 14.47 -21.76 -21.35
N GLU A 91 14.36 -23.08 -21.53
CA GLU A 91 15.50 -23.94 -21.84
C GLU A 91 16.39 -23.21 -22.85
N SER A 92 17.63 -22.97 -22.45
CA SER A 92 18.63 -22.38 -23.31
C SER A 92 19.10 -23.44 -24.31
N ASN A 93 18.27 -23.71 -25.32
CA ASN A 93 18.69 -24.32 -26.57
C ASN A 93 18.65 -23.24 -27.66
N GLY A 94 19.83 -22.91 -28.19
CA GLY A 94 19.97 -22.08 -29.39
C GLY A 94 20.77 -20.80 -29.17
N GLY A 95 22.04 -20.83 -29.57
CA GLY A 95 22.96 -19.72 -29.48
C GLY A 95 22.53 -18.50 -30.29
N ILE A 96 22.35 -17.37 -29.61
CA ILE A 96 22.46 -16.03 -30.18
C ILE A 96 23.31 -15.21 -29.19
N PRO A 97 24.33 -14.45 -29.65
CA PRO A 97 25.18 -13.70 -28.74
C PRO A 97 24.34 -12.67 -27.97
N ALA A 98 24.43 -12.71 -26.64
CA ALA A 98 23.75 -11.78 -25.76
C ALA A 98 24.16 -10.33 -26.09
N LYS A 99 23.31 -9.61 -26.83
CA LYS A 99 23.45 -8.16 -27.00
C LYS A 99 23.53 -7.53 -25.61
N LYS A 100 24.64 -6.81 -25.35
CA LYS A 100 24.91 -6.06 -24.10
C LYS A 100 23.62 -5.38 -23.62
N ARG A 101 23.02 -5.91 -22.55
CA ARG A 101 21.93 -5.23 -21.83
C ARG A 101 22.45 -3.85 -21.41
N ARG A 102 21.98 -2.78 -22.05
CA ARG A 102 22.25 -1.40 -21.61
C ARG A 102 21.88 -1.31 -20.13
N LYS A 103 22.79 -0.76 -19.31
CA LYS A 103 22.51 -0.48 -17.89
C LYS A 103 21.32 0.48 -17.85
N MET A 104 20.18 -0.02 -17.37
CA MET A 104 18.96 0.75 -17.21
C MET A 104 19.11 1.77 -16.08
N GLY A 105 18.64 3.00 -16.30
CA GLY A 105 18.67 4.05 -15.28
C GLY A 105 17.79 3.74 -14.07
N LYS A 106 18.11 4.30 -12.91
CA LYS A 106 17.37 4.08 -11.65
C LYS A 106 15.89 4.49 -11.76
N ALA A 107 15.60 5.58 -12.45
CA ALA A 107 14.22 6.07 -12.66
C ALA A 107 13.41 5.13 -13.55
N GLU A 108 14.00 4.64 -14.64
CA GLU A 108 13.35 3.70 -15.55
C GLU A 108 13.08 2.35 -14.86
N LYS A 109 14.06 1.84 -14.11
CA LYS A 109 13.89 0.62 -13.29
C LYS A 109 12.72 0.78 -12.32
N LYS A 110 12.63 1.92 -11.64
CA LYS A 110 11.55 2.23 -10.69
C LYS A 110 10.18 2.25 -11.37
N ARG A 111 10.07 2.88 -12.55
CA ARG A 111 8.83 2.92 -13.35
C ARG A 111 8.39 1.52 -13.78
N LEU A 112 9.32 0.67 -14.25
CA LEU A 112 9.01 -0.70 -14.63
C LEU A 112 8.57 -1.56 -13.44
N THR A 113 9.24 -1.42 -12.29
CA THR A 113 8.83 -2.10 -11.06
C THR A 113 7.42 -1.69 -10.64
N GLN A 114 7.10 -0.39 -10.62
CA GLN A 114 5.75 0.05 -10.28
C GLN A 114 4.70 -0.44 -11.28
N LYS A 115 5.00 -0.44 -12.58
CA LYS A 115 4.11 -0.98 -13.60
C LYS A 115 3.85 -2.48 -13.41
N ALA A 116 4.86 -3.25 -13.03
CA ALA A 116 4.69 -4.67 -12.73
C ALA A 116 3.81 -4.88 -11.49
N LEU A 117 3.99 -4.06 -10.45
CA LEU A 117 3.19 -4.10 -9.22
C LEU A 117 1.72 -3.73 -9.47
N SER A 118 1.44 -2.76 -10.35
CA SER A 118 0.06 -2.33 -10.65
C SER A 118 -0.77 -3.41 -11.36
N THR A 119 -0.13 -4.40 -11.97
CA THR A 119 -0.80 -5.52 -12.66
C THR A 119 -0.68 -6.84 -11.90
N ALA A 120 -0.02 -6.85 -10.75
CA ALA A 120 0.21 -8.06 -9.99
C ALA A 120 -1.04 -8.46 -9.20
N GLU A 121 -1.21 -9.76 -8.99
CA GLU A 121 -2.22 -10.31 -8.10
C GLU A 121 -1.88 -9.96 -6.65
N ILE A 122 -2.86 -9.47 -5.89
CA ILE A 122 -2.67 -8.97 -4.52
C ILE A 122 -3.57 -9.77 -3.58
N ILE A 123 -3.02 -10.12 -2.41
CA ILE A 123 -3.76 -10.59 -1.24
C ILE A 123 -3.64 -9.53 -0.16
N TYR A 124 -4.76 -8.92 0.24
CA TYR A 124 -4.79 -7.99 1.36
C TYR A 124 -4.85 -8.76 2.68
N ASP A 125 -4.06 -8.35 3.68
CA ASP A 125 -4.13 -8.94 5.02
C ASP A 125 -5.45 -8.58 5.73
N ASN A 126 -5.93 -7.37 5.48
CA ASN A 126 -7.26 -6.92 5.86
C ASN A 126 -8.11 -6.79 4.61
N VAL A 127 -9.18 -7.57 4.51
CA VAL A 127 -10.05 -7.62 3.34
C VAL A 127 -10.68 -6.26 2.98
N GLU A 128 -10.92 -5.42 3.98
CA GLU A 128 -11.45 -4.07 3.79
C GLU A 128 -10.48 -3.15 3.01
N ASP A 129 -9.16 -3.38 3.09
CA ASP A 129 -8.17 -2.52 2.44
C ASP A 129 -8.23 -2.57 0.91
N GLU A 130 -8.80 -3.65 0.35
CA GLU A 130 -9.06 -3.76 -1.07
C GLU A 130 -10.06 -2.72 -1.55
N ILE A 131 -11.11 -2.47 -0.77
CA ILE A 131 -12.17 -1.52 -1.09
C ILE A 131 -11.58 -0.13 -1.33
N LEU A 132 -10.67 0.32 -0.45
CA LEU A 132 -10.01 1.63 -0.57
C LEU A 132 -9.40 1.88 -1.96
N MET A 133 -8.83 0.82 -2.54
CA MET A 133 -8.13 0.87 -3.83
C MET A 133 -9.06 0.79 -5.03
N GLN A 134 -10.30 0.34 -4.85
CA GLN A 134 -11.31 0.20 -5.89
C GLN A 134 -12.26 1.39 -5.99
N LEU A 135 -12.30 2.27 -4.99
CA LEU A 135 -13.14 3.47 -5.00
C LEU A 135 -12.75 4.45 -6.11
N ASN A 136 -13.72 5.23 -6.56
CA ASN A 136 -13.51 6.32 -7.53
C ASN A 136 -13.68 7.70 -6.89
N GLU A 137 -14.27 7.76 -5.70
CA GLU A 137 -14.57 8.96 -4.95
C GLU A 137 -13.31 9.57 -4.34
N GLY A 138 -13.04 10.84 -4.62
CA GLY A 138 -11.87 11.55 -4.12
C GLY A 138 -10.55 10.98 -4.63
N GLU A 139 -9.45 11.58 -4.19
CA GLU A 139 -8.11 11.27 -4.67
C GLU A 139 -7.35 10.33 -3.72
N ALA A 140 -6.65 9.37 -4.31
CA ALA A 140 -5.70 8.49 -3.62
C ALA A 140 -4.47 8.23 -4.47
N CYS A 141 -3.29 8.33 -3.87
CA CYS A 141 -2.05 7.88 -4.49
C CYS A 141 -1.30 6.96 -3.53
N HIS A 142 -0.56 6.00 -4.09
CA HIS A 142 0.12 5.00 -3.29
C HIS A 142 1.43 4.51 -3.90
N PHE A 143 2.24 3.86 -3.07
CA PHE A 143 3.35 3.04 -3.52
C PHE A 143 3.61 1.89 -2.56
N ASP A 144 4.23 0.83 -3.07
CA ASP A 144 4.48 -0.39 -2.31
C ASP A 144 5.96 -0.53 -1.92
N ILE A 145 6.16 -0.98 -0.69
CA ILE A 145 7.48 -1.20 -0.09
C ILE A 145 7.66 -2.71 0.09
N PRO A 146 8.60 -3.36 -0.62
CA PRO A 146 8.92 -4.76 -0.33
C PRO A 146 9.55 -4.84 1.06
N VAL A 147 9.03 -5.74 1.91
CA VAL A 147 9.51 -5.91 3.29
C VAL A 147 9.95 -7.34 3.61
N HIS A 148 10.03 -8.22 2.62
CA HIS A 148 10.43 -9.62 2.78
C HIS A 148 11.80 -9.84 3.44
N THR A 149 12.72 -8.87 3.35
CA THR A 149 14.03 -8.90 4.05
C THR A 149 14.02 -8.20 5.40
N GLU A 150 12.94 -7.47 5.72
CA GLU A 150 12.80 -6.68 6.97
C GLU A 150 11.96 -7.42 8.02
N ILE A 151 11.39 -8.56 7.67
CA ILE A 151 10.52 -9.36 8.53
C ILE A 151 11.19 -10.68 8.88
N ASP A 152 10.89 -11.16 10.08
CA ASP A 152 11.32 -12.47 10.54
C ASP A 152 10.66 -13.58 9.70
N GLY A 153 11.40 -14.65 9.40
CA GLY A 153 10.89 -15.80 8.66
C GLY A 153 9.74 -16.53 9.36
N SER A 154 9.66 -16.43 10.69
CA SER A 154 8.57 -16.97 11.51
C SER A 154 7.33 -16.06 11.55
N SER A 155 7.41 -14.86 10.99
CA SER A 155 6.29 -13.92 10.96
C SER A 155 5.12 -14.51 10.19
N LYS A 156 3.89 -14.39 10.74
CA LYS A 156 2.67 -14.70 9.99
C LYS A 156 2.45 -13.79 8.79
N PHE A 157 3.13 -12.63 8.77
CA PHE A 157 3.16 -11.73 7.62
C PHE A 157 4.28 -12.08 6.60
N HIS A 158 4.95 -13.23 6.74
CA HIS A 158 5.94 -13.65 5.75
C HIS A 158 5.31 -14.11 4.42
N THR A 159 6.16 -14.51 3.48
CA THR A 159 5.78 -15.00 2.15
C THR A 159 4.79 -16.15 2.30
N LEU A 160 3.68 -16.03 1.57
CA LEU A 160 2.63 -17.04 1.54
C LEU A 160 2.72 -17.80 0.23
N VAL A 161 2.66 -19.12 0.27
CA VAL A 161 2.44 -19.94 -0.93
C VAL A 161 0.98 -20.35 -0.96
N LYS A 162 0.26 -19.93 -2.00
CA LYS A 162 -1.16 -20.26 -2.23
C LYS A 162 -1.32 -20.66 -3.69
N ASP A 163 -1.95 -21.80 -3.94
CA ASP A 163 -2.21 -22.33 -5.30
C ASP A 163 -0.95 -22.39 -6.19
N GLY A 164 0.19 -22.77 -5.61
CA GLY A 164 1.48 -22.86 -6.31
C GLY A 164 2.09 -21.50 -6.71
N LYS A 165 1.52 -20.39 -6.24
CA LYS A 165 2.07 -19.03 -6.39
C LYS A 165 2.66 -18.53 -5.08
N SER A 166 3.81 -17.89 -5.16
CA SER A 166 4.46 -17.21 -4.05
C SER A 166 3.96 -15.77 -3.97
N PHE A 167 3.50 -15.35 -2.80
CA PHE A 167 3.02 -14.01 -2.51
C PHE A 167 3.96 -13.36 -1.49
N LYS A 168 4.77 -12.41 -1.94
CA LYS A 168 5.75 -11.72 -1.10
C LYS A 168 5.10 -10.58 -0.32
N PRO A 169 5.57 -10.29 0.90
CA PRO A 169 4.99 -9.23 1.73
C PRO A 169 5.47 -7.83 1.37
N PHE A 170 4.51 -6.92 1.34
CA PHE A 170 4.66 -5.51 1.05
C PHE A 170 3.89 -4.66 2.06
N ARG A 171 4.42 -3.47 2.35
CA ARG A 171 3.63 -2.40 2.98
C ARG A 171 3.27 -1.38 1.91
N ARG A 172 1.99 -1.08 1.75
CA ARG A 172 1.53 0.02 0.89
C ARG A 172 1.32 1.25 1.73
N ILE A 173 1.89 2.35 1.27
CA ILE A 173 1.63 3.68 1.82
C ILE A 173 0.65 4.36 0.89
N VAL A 174 -0.50 4.77 1.44
CA VAL A 174 -1.54 5.52 0.74
C VAL A 174 -1.59 6.93 1.31
N ILE A 175 -1.61 7.93 0.44
CA ILE A 175 -2.05 9.28 0.75
C ILE A 175 -3.38 9.46 0.05
N MET A 176 -4.40 9.83 0.82
CA MET A 176 -5.75 10.07 0.30
C MET A 176 -6.30 11.38 0.82
N ASP A 177 -7.22 11.98 0.07
CA ASP A 177 -7.98 13.13 0.56
C ASP A 177 -9.10 12.69 1.52
N ASN A 178 -9.74 13.67 2.15
CA ASN A 178 -10.86 13.45 3.05
C ASN A 178 -12.08 12.80 2.35
N GLN A 179 -12.30 13.09 1.06
CA GLN A 179 -13.44 12.56 0.33
C GLN A 179 -13.30 11.05 0.13
N ARG A 180 -12.13 10.60 -0.33
CA ARG A 180 -11.76 9.19 -0.45
C ARG A 180 -11.87 8.48 0.88
N PHE A 181 -11.36 9.08 1.95
CA PHE A 181 -11.39 8.45 3.27
C PHE A 181 -12.82 8.28 3.78
N LYS A 182 -13.70 9.28 3.61
CA LYS A 182 -15.11 9.16 3.98
C LYS A 182 -15.81 8.07 3.18
N ALA A 183 -15.62 8.04 1.87
CA ALA A 183 -16.17 7.00 1.01
C ALA A 183 -15.70 5.60 1.47
N PHE A 184 -14.42 5.46 1.80
CA PHE A 184 -13.88 4.23 2.36
C PHE A 184 -14.58 3.82 3.66
N LEU A 185 -14.74 4.75 4.62
CA LEU A 185 -15.46 4.44 5.85
C LEU A 185 -16.92 4.03 5.59
N ASP A 186 -17.61 4.69 4.68
CA ASP A 186 -19.01 4.42 4.36
C ASP A 186 -19.20 3.05 3.69
N HIS A 187 -18.37 2.72 2.70
CA HIS A 187 -18.41 1.43 2.03
C HIS A 187 -18.08 0.27 2.98
N VAL A 188 -17.00 0.39 3.76
CA VAL A 188 -16.59 -0.67 4.69
C VAL A 188 -17.64 -0.88 5.78
N SER A 189 -18.31 0.19 6.23
CA SER A 189 -19.38 0.12 7.23
C SER A 189 -20.60 -0.71 6.81
N THR A 190 -20.75 -1.03 5.52
CA THR A 190 -21.92 -1.71 4.97
C THR A 190 -21.60 -3.01 4.22
N SER A 191 -20.33 -3.36 4.07
CA SER A 191 -19.88 -4.46 3.19
C SER A 191 -19.52 -5.77 3.90
N PHE A 192 -19.44 -5.78 5.24
CA PHE A 192 -19.03 -6.95 6.05
C PHE A 192 -20.01 -7.27 7.18
#